data_AF-A0A1T4NYB1-F1
#
_entry.id   AF-A0A1T4NYB1-F1
#
_cell.length_a   1.000
_cell.length_b   1.000
_cell.length_c   1.000
_cell.angle_alpha   90.00
_cell.angle_beta   90.00
_cell.angle_gamma   90.00
#
_symmetry.space_group_name_H-M   'P 1'
#
loop_
_entity.id
_entity.type
_entity.pdbx_description
1 polymer ?
#
loop_
_entity_poly.entity_id
_entity_poly.type
_entity_poly.pdbx_seq_one_letter_code
_entity_poly.pdbx_strand_id
1 'polypeptide(L)'
;MKKILNITFGSFTIMMILFTFFRQFDLAPEINNETVLLVLIISTSIALLMELSDKIQNHYDISSIWIDLVVRISICYVVVFIACASFGVVSFSLFGLWEITPTLILCFPLTYFYTVYMNNELAESINQAIQKRNKIE
;
A
#
# COMPACT_ATOMS: atom_id res chain seq x y z
N MET A 1 3.65 1.63 14.88
CA MET A 1 2.25 1.15 15.06
C MET A 1 1.22 2.11 14.50
N LYS A 2 1.13 3.38 14.94
CA LYS A 2 0.14 4.35 14.39
C LYS A 2 0.28 4.56 12.86
N LYS A 3 1.52 4.63 12.35
CA LYS A 3 1.81 4.77 10.90
C LYS A 3 1.28 3.58 10.08
N ILE A 4 1.56 2.34 10.52
CA ILE A 4 1.09 1.11 9.86
C ILE A 4 -0.44 1.04 9.83
N LEU A 5 -1.10 1.36 10.95
CA LEU A 5 -2.58 1.41 11.01
C LEU A 5 -3.15 2.44 10.05
N ASN A 6 -2.58 3.66 9.99
CA ASN A 6 -3.05 4.71 9.09
C ASN A 6 -2.86 4.33 7.61
N ILE A 7 -1.71 3.75 7.24
CA ILE A 7 -1.47 3.25 5.89
C ILE A 7 -2.48 2.15 5.56
N THR A 8 -2.60 1.16 6.43
CA THR A 8 -3.50 0.02 6.23
C THR A 8 -4.94 0.47 6.03
N PHE A 9 -5.47 1.31 6.93
CA PHE A 9 -6.85 1.79 6.83
C PHE A 9 -7.06 2.76 5.67
N GLY A 10 -6.09 3.62 5.36
CA GLY A 10 -6.16 4.54 4.22
C GLY A 10 -6.19 3.78 2.89
N SER A 11 -5.23 2.87 2.69
CA SER A 11 -5.17 2.00 1.51
C SER A 11 -6.41 1.12 1.38
N PHE A 12 -6.86 0.50 2.49
CA PHE A 12 -8.08 -0.29 2.52
C PHE A 12 -9.30 0.53 2.11
N THR A 13 -9.47 1.73 2.68
CA THR A 13 -10.61 2.61 2.38
C THR A 13 -10.61 3.04 0.92
N ILE A 14 -9.45 3.44 0.38
CA ILE A 14 -9.32 3.84 -1.03
C ILE A 14 -9.67 2.67 -1.96
N MET A 15 -9.17 1.46 -1.66
CA MET A 15 -9.48 0.28 -2.47
C MET A 15 -10.95 -0.08 -2.41
N MET A 16 -11.59 -0.02 -1.24
CA MET A 16 -13.03 -0.26 -1.10
C MET A 16 -13.88 0.77 -1.85
N ILE A 17 -13.48 2.05 -1.85
CA ILE A 17 -14.13 3.11 -2.64
C ILE A 17 -13.98 2.84 -4.13
N LEU A 18 -12.78 2.47 -4.59
CA LEU A 18 -12.54 2.11 -5.99
C LEU A 18 -13.36 0.90 -6.43
N PHE A 19 -13.42 -0.17 -5.63
CA PHE A 19 -14.27 -1.33 -5.89
C PHE A 19 -15.75 -0.93 -5.99
N THR A 20 -16.22 -0.08 -5.07
CA THR A 20 -17.60 0.40 -5.06
C THR A 20 -17.90 1.27 -6.29
N PHE A 21 -16.94 2.11 -6.70
CA PHE A 21 -17.08 2.96 -7.88
C PHE A 21 -17.07 2.13 -9.17
N PHE A 22 -16.13 1.21 -9.34
CA PHE A 22 -16.07 0.34 -10.52
C PHE A 22 -17.25 -0.61 -10.63
N ARG A 23 -17.85 -1.01 -9.50
CA ARG A 23 -19.09 -1.78 -9.49
C ARG A 23 -20.25 -1.00 -10.12
N GLN A 24 -20.32 0.33 -9.99
CA GLN A 24 -21.35 1.13 -10.67
C GLN A 24 -21.28 1.03 -12.21
N PHE A 25 -20.15 0.56 -12.74
CA PHE A 25 -19.90 0.37 -14.16
C PHE A 25 -19.80 -1.11 -14.57
N ASP A 26 -20.18 -2.06 -13.71
CA ASP A 26 -20.00 -3.52 -13.92
C ASP A 26 -18.54 -3.95 -14.19
N LEU A 27 -17.57 -3.12 -13.77
CA LEU A 27 -16.14 -3.37 -13.98
C LEU A 27 -15.48 -4.12 -12.81
N ALA A 28 -16.22 -4.42 -11.75
CA ALA A 28 -15.71 -5.09 -10.55
C ALA A 28 -16.73 -6.12 -10.00
N PRO A 29 -16.25 -7.24 -9.44
CA PRO A 29 -17.10 -8.24 -8.81
C PRO A 29 -17.80 -7.67 -7.55
N GLU A 30 -18.86 -8.34 -7.12
CA GLU A 30 -19.57 -7.94 -5.90
C GLU A 30 -18.66 -7.96 -4.68
N ILE A 31 -18.78 -6.91 -3.86
CA ILE A 31 -18.13 -6.84 -2.56
C ILE A 31 -18.82 -7.85 -1.63
N ASN A 32 -18.12 -8.93 -1.31
CA ASN A 32 -18.52 -9.94 -0.33
C ASN A 32 -17.47 -9.99 0.81
N ASN A 33 -17.73 -10.82 1.82
CA ASN A 33 -16.84 -10.95 2.97
C ASN A 33 -15.42 -11.43 2.58
N GLU A 34 -15.30 -12.24 1.53
CA GLU A 34 -14.02 -12.76 1.06
C GLU A 34 -13.18 -11.66 0.40
N THR A 35 -13.79 -10.84 -0.46
CA THR A 35 -13.15 -9.67 -1.07
C THR A 35 -12.69 -8.68 -0.01
N VAL A 36 -13.52 -8.41 1.01
CA VAL A 36 -13.16 -7.53 2.13
C VAL A 36 -11.95 -8.09 2.90
N LEU A 37 -11.96 -9.37 3.22
CA LEU A 37 -10.86 -10.03 3.93
C LEU A 37 -9.58 -10.01 3.10
N LEU A 38 -9.67 -10.29 1.80
CA LEU A 38 -8.56 -10.26 0.86
C LEU A 38 -7.91 -8.87 0.80
N VAL A 39 -8.71 -7.82 0.61
CA VAL A 39 -8.20 -6.43 0.55
C VAL A 39 -7.57 -6.02 1.88
N LEU A 40 -8.12 -6.47 3.02
CA LEU A 40 -7.54 -6.22 4.33
C LEU A 40 -6.18 -6.91 4.51
N ILE A 41 -6.06 -8.18 4.11
CA ILE A 41 -4.81 -8.95 4.17
C ILE A 41 -3.74 -8.30 3.29
N ILE A 42 -4.10 -7.93 2.05
CA ILE A 42 -3.21 -7.22 1.12
C ILE A 42 -2.73 -5.91 1.75
N SER A 43 -3.65 -5.07 2.21
CA SER A 43 -3.33 -3.74 2.77
C SER A 43 -2.42 -3.85 3.99
N THR A 44 -2.70 -4.79 4.89
CA THR A 44 -1.91 -5.01 6.11
C THR A 44 -0.51 -5.53 5.77
N SER A 45 -0.42 -6.49 4.85
CA SER A 45 0.85 -7.10 4.46
C SER A 45 1.78 -6.11 3.76
N ILE A 46 1.23 -5.28 2.85
CA ILE A 46 1.98 -4.19 2.21
C ILE A 46 2.48 -3.22 3.28
N ALA A 47 1.62 -2.76 4.19
CA ALA A 47 2.01 -1.79 5.22
C ALA A 47 3.15 -2.33 6.12
N LEU A 48 3.08 -3.61 6.50
CA LEU A 48 4.14 -4.25 7.30
C LEU A 48 5.46 -4.37 6.54
N LEU A 49 5.43 -4.82 5.30
CA LEU A 49 6.65 -4.99 4.49
C LEU A 49 7.27 -3.64 4.10
N MET A 50 6.46 -2.61 3.85
CA MET A 50 6.94 -1.25 3.59
C MET A 50 7.65 -0.67 4.80
N GLU A 51 7.08 -0.80 6.00
CA GLU A 51 7.73 -0.36 7.24
C GLU A 51 9.04 -1.14 7.50
N LEU A 52 9.05 -2.44 7.21
CA LEU A 52 10.26 -3.26 7.34
C LEU A 52 11.34 -2.79 6.35
N SER A 53 10.96 -2.51 5.10
CA SER A 53 11.85 -1.97 4.07
C SER A 53 12.45 -0.63 4.49
N ASP A 54 11.62 0.31 4.97
CA ASP A 54 12.08 1.62 5.44
C ASP A 54 13.12 1.48 6.56
N LYS A 55 12.90 0.53 7.50
CA LYS A 55 13.87 0.25 8.57
C LYS A 55 15.19 -0.32 8.06
N ILE A 56 15.15 -1.20 7.07
CA ILE A 56 16.35 -1.78 6.47
C ILE A 56 17.13 -0.70 5.70
N GLN A 57 16.47 0.10 4.87
CA GLN A 57 17.12 1.17 4.12
C GLN A 57 17.81 2.18 5.04
N ASN A 58 17.15 2.60 6.12
CA ASN A 58 17.73 3.50 7.11
C ASN A 58 18.93 2.88 7.86
N HIS A 59 18.94 1.55 8.06
CA HIS A 59 20.05 0.87 8.72
C HIS A 59 21.30 0.75 7.84
N TYR A 60 21.11 0.60 6.53
CA TYR A 60 22.20 0.43 5.56
C TYR A 60 22.54 1.71 4.77
N ASP A 61 21.93 2.84 5.12
CA ASP A 61 22.12 4.17 4.49
C ASP A 61 21.93 4.15 2.96
N ILE A 62 20.92 3.39 2.50
CA ILE A 62 20.59 3.26 1.08
C ILE A 62 19.65 4.39 0.70
N SER A 63 20.18 5.46 0.10
CA SER A 63 19.43 6.69 -0.23
C SER A 63 18.99 6.81 -1.71
N SER A 64 19.09 5.75 -2.49
CA SER A 64 18.73 5.79 -3.92
C SER A 64 17.22 5.71 -4.14
N ILE A 65 16.63 6.77 -4.70
CA ILE A 65 15.21 6.85 -5.10
C ILE A 65 14.79 5.71 -6.03
N TRP A 66 15.68 5.31 -6.96
CA TRP A 66 15.38 4.21 -7.88
C TRP A 66 15.28 2.87 -7.17
N ILE A 67 16.14 2.64 -6.17
CA ILE A 67 16.12 1.42 -5.36
C ILE A 67 14.85 1.41 -4.51
N ASP A 68 14.49 2.53 -3.88
CA ASP A 68 13.25 2.64 -3.11
C ASP A 68 12.02 2.33 -3.96
N LEU A 69 11.91 2.93 -5.16
CA LEU A 69 10.81 2.67 -6.08
C LEU A 69 10.70 1.19 -6.46
N VAL A 70 11.82 0.56 -6.84
CA VAL A 70 11.85 -0.87 -7.22
C VAL A 70 11.44 -1.76 -6.06
N VAL A 71 11.93 -1.50 -4.85
CA VAL A 71 11.56 -2.29 -3.66
C VAL A 71 10.07 -2.16 -3.36
N ARG A 72 9.52 -0.94 -3.40
CA ARG A 72 8.10 -0.71 -3.15
C ARG A 72 7.20 -1.38 -4.18
N ILE A 73 7.52 -1.26 -5.47
CA ILE A 73 6.79 -1.93 -6.55
C ILE A 73 6.84 -3.45 -6.35
N SER A 74 8.02 -3.98 -6.02
CA SER A 74 8.22 -5.42 -5.79
C SER A 74 7.38 -5.93 -4.62
N ILE A 75 7.34 -5.21 -3.50
CA ILE A 75 6.49 -5.56 -2.35
C ILE A 75 5.02 -5.63 -2.76
N CYS A 76 4.52 -4.60 -3.46
CA CYS A 76 3.13 -4.57 -3.91
C CYS A 76 2.81 -5.74 -4.85
N TYR A 77 3.70 -6.02 -5.81
CA TYR A 77 3.53 -7.14 -6.75
C TYR A 77 3.46 -8.48 -6.02
N VAL A 78 4.43 -8.74 -5.15
CA VAL A 78 4.56 -10.02 -4.45
C VAL A 78 3.36 -10.24 -3.53
N VAL A 79 2.96 -9.23 -2.77
CA VAL A 79 1.82 -9.36 -1.84
C VAL A 79 0.51 -9.56 -2.59
N VAL A 80 0.24 -8.75 -3.62
CA VAL A 80 -1.00 -8.85 -4.40
C VAL A 80 -1.06 -10.20 -5.10
N PHE A 81 0.04 -10.63 -5.74
CA PHE A 81 0.07 -11.93 -6.41
C PHE A 81 -0.17 -13.08 -5.43
N ILE A 82 0.56 -13.14 -4.32
CA ILE A 82 0.43 -14.24 -3.34
C ILE A 82 -0.98 -14.25 -2.74
N ALA A 83 -1.52 -13.09 -2.35
CA ALA A 83 -2.84 -13.00 -1.74
C ALA A 83 -3.94 -13.37 -2.74
N CYS A 84 -3.94 -12.80 -3.94
CA CYS A 84 -4.93 -13.10 -4.98
C CYS A 84 -4.86 -14.57 -5.42
N ALA A 85 -3.66 -15.14 -5.54
CA ALA A 85 -3.51 -16.53 -5.91
C ALA A 85 -3.92 -17.50 -4.78
N SER A 86 -3.67 -17.14 -3.52
CA SER A 86 -4.09 -17.93 -2.35
C SER A 86 -5.62 -17.96 -2.19
N PHE A 87 -6.30 -16.88 -2.58
CA PHE A 87 -7.76 -16.79 -2.58
C PHE A 87 -8.39 -17.27 -3.89
N GLY A 88 -7.61 -17.80 -4.84
CA GLY A 88 -8.11 -18.34 -6.11
C GLY A 88 -8.63 -17.29 -7.09
N VAL A 89 -8.38 -16.00 -6.85
CA VAL A 89 -8.74 -14.90 -7.75
C VAL A 89 -7.91 -14.96 -9.03
N VAL A 90 -6.66 -15.43 -8.92
CA VAL A 90 -5.69 -15.46 -10.00
C VAL A 90 -4.96 -16.81 -10.00
N SER A 91 -4.58 -17.31 -11.16
CA SER A 91 -3.82 -18.56 -11.25
C SER A 91 -2.39 -18.41 -10.72
N PHE A 92 -1.85 -19.46 -10.09
CA PHE A 92 -0.45 -19.51 -9.64
C PHE A 92 0.50 -19.74 -10.84
N SER A 93 0.53 -18.78 -11.76
CA SER A 93 1.26 -18.86 -13.02
C SER A 93 1.85 -17.50 -13.42
N LEU A 94 2.81 -17.51 -14.36
CA LEU A 94 3.34 -16.27 -14.97
C LEU A 94 2.26 -15.47 -15.70
N PHE A 95 1.20 -16.13 -16.19
CA PHE A 95 0.04 -15.45 -16.76
C PHE A 95 -0.76 -14.71 -15.69
N GLY A 96 -0.89 -15.29 -14.50
CA GLY A 96 -1.53 -14.63 -13.36
C GLY A 96 -0.81 -13.35 -12.93
N LEU A 97 0.53 -13.30 -13.06
CA LEU A 97 1.30 -12.07 -12.84
C LEU A 97 0.93 -10.96 -13.84
N TRP A 98 0.64 -11.32 -15.09
CA TRP A 98 0.19 -10.37 -16.11
C TRP A 98 -1.23 -9.85 -15.85
N GLU A 99 -2.13 -10.70 -15.36
CA GLU A 99 -3.53 -10.34 -15.05
C GLU A 99 -3.64 -9.23 -13.98
N ILE A 100 -2.76 -9.25 -12.98
CA ILE A 100 -2.76 -8.24 -11.89
C ILE A 100 -2.04 -6.94 -12.26
N THR A 101 -1.27 -6.94 -13.36
CA THR A 101 -0.42 -5.82 -13.77
C THR A 101 -1.19 -4.51 -13.98
N PRO A 102 -2.32 -4.49 -14.71
CA PRO A 102 -3.07 -3.25 -14.96
C PRO A 102 -3.61 -2.63 -13.67
N THR A 103 -4.12 -3.46 -12.76
CA THR A 103 -4.63 -3.04 -11.46
C THR A 103 -3.52 -2.45 -10.60
N LEU A 104 -2.34 -3.08 -10.56
CA LEU A 104 -1.18 -2.57 -9.84
C LEU A 104 -0.68 -1.24 -10.42
N ILE A 105 -0.62 -1.10 -11.75
CA ILE A 105 -0.20 0.15 -12.39
C ILE A 105 -1.13 1.32 -12.05
N LEU A 106 -2.44 1.08 -11.92
CA LEU A 106 -3.40 2.12 -11.56
C LEU A 106 -3.44 2.41 -10.05
N CYS A 107 -3.42 1.37 -9.22
CA CYS A 107 -3.57 1.51 -7.77
C CYS A 107 -2.27 1.95 -7.08
N PHE A 108 -1.10 1.55 -7.60
CA PHE A 108 0.20 1.85 -6.99
C PHE A 108 0.50 3.36 -6.92
N PRO A 109 0.35 4.17 -7.99
CA PRO A 109 0.58 5.61 -7.90
C PRO A 109 -0.35 6.27 -6.89
N LEU A 110 -1.64 5.90 -6.90
CA LEU A 110 -2.64 6.49 -6.00
C LEU A 110 -2.31 6.20 -4.52
N THR A 111 -1.98 4.95 -4.21
CA THR A 111 -1.61 4.56 -2.84
C THR A 111 -0.23 5.07 -2.43
N TYR A 112 0.73 5.11 -3.35
CA TYR A 112 2.06 5.68 -3.11
C TYR A 112 2.00 7.19 -2.86
N PHE A 113 1.33 7.96 -3.71
CA PHE A 113 1.12 9.40 -3.51
C PHE A 113 0.41 9.68 -2.19
N TYR A 114 -0.66 8.94 -1.89
CA TYR A 114 -1.35 9.09 -0.62
C TYR A 114 -0.42 8.80 0.57
N THR A 115 0.38 7.74 0.49
CA THR A 115 1.28 7.33 1.59
C THR A 115 2.43 8.33 1.77
N VAL A 116 3.11 8.74 0.70
CA VAL A 116 4.22 9.69 0.78
C VAL A 116 3.73 11.07 1.23
N TYR A 117 2.66 11.58 0.61
CA TYR A 117 2.16 12.93 0.91
C TYR A 117 1.52 13.01 2.30
N MET A 118 0.64 12.06 2.66
CA MET A 118 -0.06 12.11 3.95
C MET A 118 0.76 11.63 5.14
N ASN A 119 1.71 10.68 4.97
CA ASN A 119 2.47 10.17 6.12
C ASN A 119 3.87 10.75 6.26
N ASN A 120 4.57 11.15 5.20
CA ASN A 120 5.90 11.71 5.37
C ASN A 120 5.83 13.24 5.59
N GLU A 121 5.24 14.02 4.67
CA GLU A 121 5.16 15.47 4.85
C GLU A 121 4.30 15.90 6.05
N LEU A 122 3.16 15.22 6.25
CA LEU A 122 2.25 15.55 7.34
C LEU A 122 2.80 15.11 8.71
N ALA A 123 3.50 13.97 8.80
CA ALA A 123 4.15 13.57 10.05
C ALA A 123 5.40 14.42 10.34
N GLU A 124 6.14 14.81 9.30
CA GLU A 124 7.33 15.65 9.44
C GLU A 124 6.94 17.08 9.85
N SER A 125 5.88 17.65 9.25
CA SER A 125 5.33 18.94 9.69
C SER A 125 4.80 18.91 11.13
N ILE A 126 4.13 17.82 11.55
CA ILE A 126 3.69 17.64 12.94
C ILE A 126 4.90 17.53 13.87
N ASN A 127 5.92 16.74 13.52
CA ASN A 127 7.13 16.59 14.35
C ASN A 127 7.91 17.90 14.47
N GLN A 128 8.02 18.66 13.38
CA GLN A 128 8.63 20.00 13.40
C GLN A 128 7.82 20.98 14.26
N ALA A 129 6.48 20.93 14.20
CA ALA A 129 5.61 21.73 15.05
C ALA A 129 5.78 21.40 16.54
N ILE A 130 5.88 20.12 16.90
CA ILE A 130 6.12 19.66 18.27
C ILE A 130 7.51 20.11 18.76
N GLN A 131 8.56 19.95 17.94
CA GLN A 131 9.91 20.40 18.30
C GLN A 131 10.00 21.92 18.48
N LYS A 132 9.29 22.71 17.65
CA LYS A 132 9.20 24.16 17.85
C LYS A 132 8.52 24.52 19.16
N ARG A 133 7.47 23.78 19.55
CA ARG A 133 6.75 24.03 20.80
C ARG A 133 7.61 23.71 22.03
N ASN A 134 8.33 22.59 22.00
CA ASN A 134 9.20 22.16 23.11
C ASN A 134 10.50 22.97 23.26
N LYS A 135 10.86 23.82 22.29
CA LYS A 135 12.01 24.74 22.38
C LYS A 135 11.64 26.11 22.94
N ILE A 136 10.34 26.40 23.09
CA ILE A 136 9.80 27.68 23.58
C ILE A 136 9.41 27.57 25.07
N GLU A 137 9.29 26.36 25.61
CA GLU A 137 9.28 26.05 27.06
C GLU A 137 10.70 25.85 27.59
#